data_AF-A0A4Y5SI22-F1
#
_entry.id   AF-A0A4Y5SI22-F1
#
_cell.length_a   1.000
_cell.length_b   1.000
_cell.length_c   1.000
_cell.angle_alpha   90.00
_cell.angle_beta   90.00
_cell.angle_gamma   90.00
#
_symmetry.space_group_name_H-M   'P 1'
#
loop_
_entity.id
_entity.type
_entity.pdbx_description
1 polymer ?
#
loop_
_entity_poly.entity_id
_entity_poly.type
_entity_poly.pdbx_seq_one_letter_code
_entity_poly.pdbx_strand_id
1 'polypeptide(L)'
;MKLRYIILGLALVFIVWIGYVAYAAYTINPRISAQWGYVDEKTTEIWVDAKLSKPLLVPASMEELSIEFTGIPVARVARFEYGATKTDVSLVLSIDNHNLVRSLVNYMDNGQSGTMVILLQGRLLGIIPIKTDIRQGVSENVLAYLNFTAESKELAGGLVKTPALVETTFDWAGEENGRAKLVAHMRFHNPNAFPIPIGNVSFDAYANDVKIGDGRTAKVTVIPANGYATVDVETYIEEDSLPKVWETHIKNGEVSKVRADIFLDLNVMDRHYSVKLASYEETVKTDIMGELNRLLGNMLG
;
A
#
# COMPACT_ATOMS: atom_id res chain seq x y z
N MET A 1 28.71 -34.82 -51.39
CA MET A 1 27.46 -34.16 -51.83
C MET A 1 26.37 -34.05 -50.76
N LYS A 2 26.18 -35.01 -49.84
CA LYS A 2 25.05 -35.02 -48.88
C LYS A 2 25.09 -33.95 -47.76
N LEU A 3 26.28 -33.59 -47.24
CA LEU A 3 26.41 -32.70 -46.08
C LEU A 3 25.96 -31.25 -46.36
N ARG A 4 26.27 -30.71 -47.55
CA ARG A 4 25.87 -29.34 -47.93
C ARG A 4 24.34 -29.19 -48.01
N TYR A 5 23.63 -30.21 -48.53
CA TYR A 5 22.16 -30.20 -48.58
C TYR A 5 21.53 -30.38 -47.20
N ILE A 6 22.15 -31.15 -46.29
CA ILE A 6 21.72 -31.26 -44.90
C ILE A 6 21.89 -29.91 -44.18
N ILE A 7 23.03 -29.25 -44.33
CA ILE A 7 23.29 -27.92 -43.74
C ILE A 7 22.31 -26.88 -44.30
N LEU A 8 22.08 -26.86 -45.61
CA LEU A 8 21.10 -25.97 -46.25
C LEU A 8 19.68 -26.24 -45.75
N GLY A 9 19.30 -27.52 -45.60
CA GLY A 9 18.01 -27.91 -45.03
C GLY A 9 17.83 -27.43 -43.59
N LEU A 10 18.86 -27.62 -42.74
CA LEU A 10 18.84 -27.14 -41.35
C LEU A 10 18.78 -25.61 -41.26
N ALA A 11 19.53 -24.89 -42.09
CA ALA A 11 19.49 -23.44 -42.15
C ALA A 11 18.11 -22.92 -42.56
N LEU A 12 17.46 -23.56 -43.55
CA LEU A 12 16.10 -23.21 -43.96
C LEU A 12 15.10 -23.43 -42.82
N VAL A 13 15.16 -24.58 -42.14
CA VAL A 13 14.31 -24.87 -40.97
C VAL A 13 14.51 -23.82 -39.88
N PHE A 14 15.74 -23.43 -39.60
CA PHE A 14 16.06 -22.40 -38.62
C PHE A 14 15.51 -21.02 -39.01
N ILE A 15 15.62 -20.62 -40.27
CA ILE A 15 15.06 -19.36 -40.79
C ILE A 15 13.53 -19.35 -40.68
N VAL A 16 12.87 -20.45 -41.07
CA VAL A 16 11.41 -20.58 -40.96
C VAL A 16 10.97 -20.54 -39.49
N TRP A 17 11.72 -21.20 -38.59
CA TRP A 17 11.47 -21.15 -37.16
C TRP A 17 11.63 -19.73 -36.61
N ILE A 18 12.71 -19.01 -36.94
CA ILE A 18 12.87 -17.59 -36.57
C ILE A 18 11.71 -16.75 -37.11
N GLY A 19 11.32 -16.96 -38.37
CA GLY A 19 10.18 -16.26 -38.98
C GLY A 19 8.88 -16.53 -38.24
N TYR A 20 8.64 -17.78 -37.83
CA TYR A 20 7.51 -18.14 -36.97
C TYR A 20 7.59 -17.45 -35.61
N VAL A 21 8.72 -17.51 -34.92
CA VAL A 21 8.91 -16.91 -33.59
C VAL A 21 8.65 -15.40 -33.65
N ALA A 22 9.24 -14.72 -34.63
CA ALA A 22 9.05 -13.28 -34.84
C ALA A 22 7.58 -12.95 -35.14
N TYR A 23 6.94 -13.71 -36.04
CA TYR A 23 5.51 -13.55 -36.32
C TYR A 23 4.64 -13.82 -35.09
N ALA A 24 4.94 -14.88 -34.35
CA ALA A 24 4.21 -15.29 -33.16
C ALA A 24 4.30 -14.23 -32.08
N ALA A 25 5.50 -13.72 -31.79
CA ALA A 25 5.74 -12.63 -30.85
C ALA A 25 5.10 -11.31 -31.29
N TYR A 26 5.15 -10.98 -32.58
CA TYR A 26 4.56 -9.74 -33.11
C TYR A 26 3.03 -9.74 -33.10
N THR A 27 2.41 -10.91 -33.22
CA THR A 27 0.94 -11.07 -33.26
C THR A 27 0.39 -11.74 -32.00
N ILE A 28 1.16 -11.69 -30.91
CA ILE A 28 0.74 -12.25 -29.63
C ILE A 28 -0.26 -11.29 -28.98
N ASN A 29 -1.46 -11.80 -28.70
CA ASN A 29 -2.49 -11.09 -27.96
C ASN A 29 -2.81 -11.92 -26.72
N PRO A 30 -1.92 -11.94 -25.71
CA PRO A 30 -2.12 -12.78 -24.56
C PRO A 30 -3.31 -12.27 -23.73
N ARG A 31 -4.02 -13.17 -23.09
CA ARG A 31 -4.98 -12.82 -22.04
C ARG A 31 -4.28 -13.00 -20.71
N ILE A 32 -4.08 -11.92 -19.99
CA ILE A 32 -3.43 -11.94 -18.68
C ILE A 32 -4.48 -11.66 -17.62
N SER A 33 -4.44 -12.42 -16.53
CA SER A 33 -5.23 -12.19 -15.33
C SER A 33 -4.36 -12.34 -14.10
N ALA A 34 -4.57 -11.47 -13.12
CA ALA A 34 -3.98 -11.53 -11.79
C ALA A 34 -5.08 -11.77 -10.74
N GLN A 35 -4.74 -12.56 -9.73
CA GLN A 35 -5.60 -12.82 -8.58
C GLN A 35 -4.76 -13.04 -7.32
N TRP A 36 -5.37 -12.85 -6.15
CA TRP A 36 -4.75 -13.21 -4.89
C TRP A 36 -4.52 -14.71 -4.78
N GLY A 37 -3.34 -15.09 -4.32
CA GLY A 37 -2.96 -16.47 -4.01
C GLY A 37 -3.05 -16.77 -2.51
N TYR A 38 -2.03 -17.44 -1.98
CA TYR A 38 -1.89 -17.61 -0.53
C TYR A 38 -1.65 -16.26 0.17
N VAL A 39 -2.34 -16.03 1.28
CA VAL A 39 -2.19 -14.81 2.09
C VAL A 39 -2.15 -15.18 3.57
N ASP A 40 -1.08 -14.80 4.24
CA ASP A 40 -0.98 -14.77 5.70
C ASP A 40 -0.30 -13.48 6.16
N GLU A 41 0.01 -13.40 7.45
CA GLU A 41 0.66 -12.23 8.05
C GLU A 41 2.06 -11.97 7.50
N LYS A 42 2.81 -13.00 7.08
CA LYS A 42 4.18 -12.85 6.59
C LYS A 42 4.26 -12.69 5.09
N THR A 43 3.39 -13.36 4.36
CA THR A 43 3.49 -13.51 2.91
C THR A 43 2.15 -13.32 2.22
N THR A 44 2.16 -12.53 1.16
CA THR A 44 1.03 -12.36 0.24
C THR A 44 1.45 -12.80 -1.16
N GLU A 45 0.75 -13.75 -1.76
CA GLU A 45 0.99 -14.18 -3.12
C GLU A 45 0.06 -13.48 -4.12
N ILE A 46 0.61 -13.13 -5.28
CA ILE A 46 -0.16 -12.74 -6.47
C ILE A 46 0.11 -13.80 -7.54
N TRP A 47 -0.97 -14.44 -8.00
CA TRP A 47 -0.93 -15.40 -9.10
C TRP A 47 -1.29 -14.69 -10.38
N VAL A 48 -0.36 -14.67 -11.32
CA VAL A 48 -0.51 -14.06 -12.63
C VAL A 48 -0.51 -15.18 -13.67
N ASP A 49 -1.65 -15.38 -14.30
CA ASP A 49 -1.83 -16.37 -15.35
C ASP A 49 -1.98 -15.66 -16.70
N ALA A 50 -1.20 -16.09 -17.68
CA ALA A 50 -1.23 -15.57 -19.03
C ALA A 50 -1.49 -16.69 -20.03
N LYS A 51 -2.47 -16.49 -20.91
CA LYS A 51 -2.79 -17.40 -22.01
C LYS A 51 -2.39 -16.78 -23.34
N LEU A 52 -1.33 -17.31 -23.94
CA LEU A 52 -0.84 -16.92 -25.25
C LEU A 52 -1.80 -17.39 -26.34
N SER A 53 -1.94 -16.62 -27.42
CA SER A 53 -2.76 -17.02 -28.58
C SER A 53 -2.16 -18.20 -29.36
N LYS A 54 -0.85 -18.43 -29.22
CA LYS A 54 -0.07 -19.50 -29.82
C LYS A 54 1.21 -19.74 -29.02
N PRO A 55 1.79 -20.95 -29.06
CA PRO A 55 3.08 -21.21 -28.42
C PRO A 55 4.20 -20.41 -29.07
N LEU A 56 5.19 -19.97 -28.30
CA LEU A 56 6.32 -19.20 -28.85
C LEU A 56 7.37 -20.09 -29.52
N LEU A 57 7.42 -21.39 -29.20
CA LEU A 57 8.42 -22.36 -29.67
C LEU A 57 9.88 -21.95 -29.34
N VAL A 58 10.06 -21.05 -28.37
CA VAL A 58 11.38 -20.65 -27.86
C VAL A 58 11.48 -21.03 -26.38
N PRO A 59 12.40 -21.91 -25.99
CA PRO A 59 12.71 -22.13 -24.58
C PRO A 59 13.13 -20.82 -23.89
N ALA A 60 12.53 -20.54 -22.74
CA ALA A 60 12.85 -19.39 -21.91
C ALA A 60 12.70 -19.77 -20.43
N SER A 61 13.48 -19.14 -19.56
CA SER A 61 13.39 -19.32 -18.11
C SER A 61 13.55 -17.99 -17.40
N MET A 62 12.84 -17.83 -16.28
CA MET A 62 13.04 -16.74 -15.33
C MET A 62 13.97 -17.26 -14.22
N GLU A 63 15.10 -16.60 -14.01
CA GLU A 63 16.05 -16.95 -12.95
C GLU A 63 15.82 -16.09 -11.71
N GLU A 64 15.51 -14.81 -11.93
CA GLU A 64 15.18 -13.86 -10.89
C GLU A 64 14.14 -12.87 -11.40
N LEU A 65 13.17 -12.58 -10.54
CA LEU A 65 12.32 -11.41 -10.66
C LEU A 65 12.14 -10.90 -9.23
N SER A 66 12.66 -9.71 -8.96
CA SER A 66 12.57 -9.04 -7.66
C SER A 66 11.99 -7.65 -7.85
N ILE A 67 11.06 -7.28 -7.00
CA ILE A 67 10.47 -5.95 -6.93
C ILE A 67 10.97 -5.32 -5.64
N GLU A 68 11.64 -4.19 -5.76
CA GLU A 68 12.10 -3.38 -4.65
C GLU A 68 11.30 -2.08 -4.60
N PHE A 69 10.94 -1.65 -3.39
CA PHE A 69 10.35 -0.35 -3.16
C PHE A 69 11.18 0.41 -2.13
N THR A 70 11.63 1.61 -2.48
CA THR A 70 12.47 2.47 -1.61
C THR A 70 13.74 1.77 -1.08
N GLY A 71 14.34 0.92 -1.93
CA GLY A 71 15.57 0.19 -1.61
C GLY A 71 15.37 -1.07 -0.76
N ILE A 72 14.12 -1.48 -0.52
CA ILE A 72 13.79 -2.71 0.19
C ILE A 72 13.13 -3.70 -0.77
N PRO A 73 13.60 -4.96 -0.87
CA PRO A 73 12.96 -6.00 -1.67
C PRO A 73 11.62 -6.40 -1.06
N VAL A 74 10.52 -6.04 -1.72
CA VAL A 74 9.15 -6.28 -1.25
C VAL A 74 8.53 -7.52 -1.87
N ALA A 75 8.89 -7.88 -3.10
CA ALA A 75 8.35 -9.07 -3.77
C ALA A 75 9.40 -9.81 -4.58
N ARG A 76 9.24 -11.13 -4.69
CA ARG A 76 10.08 -11.99 -5.53
C ARG A 76 9.25 -13.05 -6.26
N VAL A 77 9.76 -13.56 -7.36
CA VAL A 77 9.19 -14.76 -7.99
C VAL A 77 9.34 -15.96 -7.06
N ALA A 78 8.21 -16.56 -6.70
CA ALA A 78 8.18 -17.86 -6.00
C ALA A 78 8.14 -19.01 -7.00
N ARG A 79 7.43 -18.82 -8.12
CA ARG A 79 7.29 -19.85 -9.16
C ARG A 79 7.03 -19.21 -10.51
N PHE A 80 7.63 -19.78 -11.55
CA PHE A 80 7.40 -19.43 -12.93
C PHE A 80 7.29 -20.70 -13.77
N GLU A 81 6.15 -20.87 -14.44
CA GLU A 81 5.87 -22.00 -15.30
C GLU A 81 5.68 -21.52 -16.73
N TYR A 82 6.58 -21.97 -17.61
CA TYR A 82 6.54 -21.68 -19.04
C TYR A 82 6.99 -22.92 -19.82
N GLY A 83 6.31 -23.21 -20.93
CA GLY A 83 6.71 -24.25 -21.86
C GLY A 83 6.70 -23.73 -23.28
N ALA A 84 7.79 -23.93 -24.02
CA ALA A 84 7.93 -23.43 -25.39
C ALA A 84 6.81 -23.91 -26.34
N THR A 85 6.23 -25.09 -26.08
CA THR A 85 5.13 -25.68 -26.86
C THR A 85 3.75 -25.45 -26.25
N LYS A 86 3.67 -24.83 -25.07
CA LYS A 86 2.44 -24.54 -24.36
C LYS A 86 2.00 -23.10 -24.62
N THR A 87 0.72 -22.84 -24.38
CA THR A 87 0.14 -21.49 -24.43
C THR A 87 -0.06 -20.88 -23.06
N ASP A 88 -0.11 -21.70 -22.02
CA ASP A 88 -0.32 -21.23 -20.65
C ASP A 88 1.03 -20.90 -20.01
N VAL A 89 1.08 -19.73 -19.38
CA VAL A 89 2.22 -19.19 -18.63
C VAL A 89 1.69 -18.80 -17.27
N SER A 90 2.35 -19.24 -16.20
CA SER A 90 1.95 -18.91 -14.83
C SER A 90 3.14 -18.33 -14.07
N LEU A 91 2.88 -17.26 -13.33
CA LEU A 91 3.85 -16.57 -12.49
C LEU A 91 3.23 -16.38 -11.10
N VAL A 92 3.94 -16.81 -10.06
CA VAL A 92 3.59 -16.54 -8.68
C VAL A 92 4.61 -15.58 -8.11
N LEU A 93 4.14 -14.39 -7.74
CA LEU A 93 4.91 -13.41 -6.98
C LEU A 93 4.59 -13.59 -5.51
N SER A 94 5.63 -13.63 -4.67
CA SER A 94 5.53 -13.67 -3.22
C SER A 94 5.99 -12.33 -2.66
N ILE A 95 5.09 -11.61 -2.00
CA ILE A 95 5.33 -10.36 -1.28
C ILE A 95 5.67 -10.69 0.16
N ASP A 96 6.72 -10.07 0.70
CA ASP A 96 7.04 -10.08 2.12
C ASP A 96 6.36 -8.89 2.79
N ASN A 97 5.37 -9.18 3.65
CA ASN A 97 4.52 -8.13 4.22
C ASN A 97 5.28 -7.24 5.22
N HIS A 98 6.31 -7.76 5.91
CA HIS A 98 7.13 -6.95 6.82
C HIS A 98 8.03 -6.00 6.02
N ASN A 99 8.65 -6.49 4.94
CA ASN A 99 9.42 -5.63 4.04
C ASN A 99 8.53 -4.59 3.35
N LEU A 100 7.29 -4.94 3.02
CA LEU A 100 6.32 -3.98 2.50
C LEU A 100 6.07 -2.85 3.51
N VAL A 101 5.76 -3.18 4.78
CA VAL A 101 5.58 -2.17 5.84
C VAL A 101 6.84 -1.33 6.03
N ARG A 102 8.02 -1.95 6.13
CA ARG A 102 9.28 -1.24 6.28
C ARG A 102 9.59 -0.31 5.10
N SER A 103 9.22 -0.71 3.87
CA SER A 103 9.37 0.13 2.68
C SER A 103 8.43 1.35 2.71
N LEU A 104 7.26 1.24 3.33
CA LEU A 104 6.37 2.39 3.54
C LEU A 104 6.95 3.35 4.58
N VAL A 105 7.57 2.85 5.64
CA VAL A 105 8.29 3.72 6.61
C VAL A 105 9.42 4.47 5.92
N ASN A 106 10.25 3.79 5.12
CA ASN A 106 11.29 4.45 4.32
C ASN A 106 10.71 5.47 3.32
N TYR A 107 9.53 5.21 2.75
CA TYR A 107 8.83 6.17 1.89
C TYR A 107 8.43 7.44 2.66
N MET A 108 7.96 7.29 3.90
CA MET A 108 7.64 8.42 4.78
C MET A 108 8.89 9.21 5.18
N ASP A 109 9.99 8.54 5.52
CA ASP A 109 11.29 9.17 5.81
C ASP A 109 11.82 9.99 4.63
N ASN A 110 11.51 9.57 3.41
CA ASN A 110 11.88 10.26 2.18
C ASN A 110 10.87 11.35 1.76
N GLY A 111 10.01 11.80 2.68
CA GLY A 111 9.06 12.88 2.43
C GLY A 111 7.91 12.49 1.51
N GLN A 112 7.45 11.24 1.60
CA GLN A 112 6.42 10.67 0.72
C GLN A 112 6.86 10.63 -0.76
N SER A 113 8.10 10.20 -0.95
CA SER A 113 8.71 9.99 -2.27
C SER A 113 9.52 8.69 -2.27
N GLY A 114 9.34 7.89 -3.31
CA GLY A 114 9.95 6.58 -3.41
C GLY A 114 10.22 6.15 -4.84
N THR A 115 10.99 5.07 -4.98
CA THR A 115 11.28 4.45 -6.28
C THR A 115 10.93 2.98 -6.21
N MET A 116 10.12 2.54 -7.16
CA MET A 116 9.88 1.13 -7.46
C MET A 116 10.94 0.67 -8.46
N VAL A 117 11.63 -0.43 -8.17
CA VAL A 117 12.63 -1.05 -9.05
C VAL A 117 12.23 -2.50 -9.31
N ILE A 118 12.03 -2.85 -10.57
CA ILE A 118 11.77 -4.23 -11.00
C ILE A 118 13.06 -4.76 -11.63
N LEU A 119 13.65 -5.76 -10.99
CA LEU A 119 14.85 -6.46 -11.45
C LEU A 119 14.45 -7.78 -12.06
N LEU A 120 14.67 -7.95 -13.37
CA LEU A 120 14.38 -9.16 -14.11
C LEU A 120 15.68 -9.77 -14.64
N GLN A 121 15.91 -11.05 -14.33
CA GLN A 121 16.97 -11.86 -14.90
C GLN A 121 16.41 -13.19 -15.41
N GLY A 122 16.74 -13.53 -16.65
CA GLY A 122 16.30 -14.77 -17.27
C GLY A 122 17.25 -15.24 -18.37
N ARG A 123 16.88 -16.34 -19.03
CA ARG A 123 17.60 -16.87 -20.18
C ARG A 123 16.66 -17.23 -21.30
N LEU A 124 17.04 -16.87 -22.52
CA LEU A 124 16.43 -17.34 -23.76
C LEU A 124 17.30 -18.46 -24.35
N LEU A 125 16.67 -19.50 -24.88
CA LEU A 125 17.34 -20.70 -25.44
C LEU A 125 18.30 -21.39 -24.45
N GLY A 126 18.19 -21.10 -23.15
CA GLY A 126 19.10 -21.59 -22.11
C GLY A 126 20.50 -20.95 -22.10
N ILE A 127 20.83 -20.08 -23.06
CA ILE A 127 22.19 -19.53 -23.21
C ILE A 127 22.25 -18.02 -23.38
N ILE A 128 21.18 -17.36 -23.84
CA ILE A 128 21.16 -15.92 -24.08
C ILE A 128 20.63 -15.24 -22.81
N PRO A 129 21.46 -14.51 -22.05
CA PRO A 129 21.00 -13.83 -20.84
C PRO A 129 20.06 -12.67 -21.19
N ILE A 130 18.98 -12.54 -20.43
CA ILE A 130 18.05 -11.41 -20.43
C ILE A 130 18.20 -10.72 -19.09
N LYS A 131 18.53 -9.42 -19.09
CA LYS A 131 18.62 -8.60 -17.89
C LYS A 131 17.92 -7.29 -18.15
N THR A 132 17.04 -6.88 -17.24
CA THR A 132 16.31 -5.62 -17.34
C THR A 132 16.06 -5.08 -15.95
N ASP A 133 16.35 -3.80 -15.75
CA ASP A 133 15.89 -3.04 -14.59
C ASP A 133 14.91 -1.96 -15.05
N ILE A 134 13.73 -1.92 -14.43
CA ILE A 134 12.72 -0.88 -14.66
C ILE A 134 12.61 -0.06 -13.38
N ARG A 135 12.71 1.26 -13.51
CA ARG A 135 12.65 2.20 -12.39
C ARG A 135 11.50 3.16 -12.58
N GLN A 136 10.64 3.27 -11.58
CA GLN A 136 9.49 4.18 -11.59
C GLN A 136 9.48 5.00 -10.29
N GLY A 137 9.44 6.32 -10.40
CA GLY A 137 9.23 7.21 -9.27
C GLY A 137 7.78 7.22 -8.84
N VAL A 138 7.54 7.24 -7.53
CA VAL A 138 6.22 7.33 -6.89
C VAL A 138 6.28 8.46 -5.86
N SER A 139 5.35 9.40 -5.93
CA SER A 139 5.23 10.47 -4.94
C SER A 139 3.77 10.90 -4.83
N GLU A 140 3.27 10.93 -3.61
CA GLU A 140 1.87 11.15 -3.28
C GLU A 140 1.75 11.65 -1.84
N ASN A 141 0.83 12.56 -1.56
CA ASN A 141 0.64 13.06 -0.20
C ASN A 141 -0.37 12.17 0.55
N VAL A 142 0.07 10.97 0.93
CA VAL A 142 -0.79 9.98 1.60
C VAL A 142 -1.30 10.44 2.96
N LEU A 143 -0.56 11.29 3.69
CA LEU A 143 -1.01 11.84 4.97
C LEU A 143 -2.21 12.78 4.83
N ALA A 144 -2.42 13.40 3.67
CA ALA A 144 -3.58 14.25 3.44
C ALA A 144 -4.91 13.47 3.47
N TYR A 145 -4.88 12.15 3.25
CA TYR A 145 -6.07 11.30 3.34
C TYR A 145 -6.55 11.08 4.77
N LEU A 146 -5.73 11.42 5.78
CA LEU A 146 -6.08 11.28 7.20
C LEU A 146 -6.86 12.47 7.76
N ASN A 147 -7.20 13.49 6.96
CA ASN A 147 -7.92 14.66 7.45
C ASN A 147 -9.35 14.31 7.90
N PHE A 148 -9.69 14.68 9.13
CA PHE A 148 -11.02 14.53 9.70
C PHE A 148 -11.42 15.72 10.59
N THR A 149 -12.73 15.90 10.78
CA THR A 149 -13.34 16.99 11.54
C THR A 149 -14.44 16.48 12.47
N ALA A 150 -14.72 17.19 13.56
CA ALA A 150 -15.74 16.83 14.54
C ALA A 150 -16.52 18.04 15.03
N GLU A 151 -17.85 17.94 15.02
CA GLU A 151 -18.74 18.98 15.51
C GLU A 151 -18.68 19.14 17.04
N SER A 152 -19.02 20.34 17.51
CA SER A 152 -19.15 20.60 18.94
C SER A 152 -20.29 19.79 19.58
N LYS A 153 -20.09 19.34 20.82
CA LYS A 153 -21.10 18.67 21.64
C LYS A 153 -21.49 19.52 22.84
N GLU A 154 -22.76 19.44 23.24
CA GLU A 154 -23.24 20.12 24.44
C GLU A 154 -22.78 19.39 25.70
N LEU A 155 -22.40 20.17 26.72
CA LEU A 155 -21.99 19.74 28.05
C LEU A 155 -22.77 20.49 29.11
N ALA A 156 -22.80 19.92 30.32
CA ALA A 156 -23.47 20.51 31.47
C ALA A 156 -24.92 20.96 31.18
N GLY A 157 -25.67 20.19 30.38
CA GLY A 157 -27.06 20.53 30.02
C GLY A 157 -27.19 21.71 29.04
N GLY A 158 -26.17 21.94 28.20
CA GLY A 158 -26.19 22.98 27.15
C GLY A 158 -25.56 24.31 27.57
N LEU A 159 -25.10 24.45 28.82
CA LEU A 159 -24.40 25.66 29.28
C LEU A 159 -23.02 25.84 28.64
N VAL A 160 -22.38 24.75 28.23
CA VAL A 160 -21.04 24.73 27.64
C VAL A 160 -21.08 23.86 26.40
N LYS A 161 -20.35 24.24 25.36
CA LYS A 161 -20.08 23.37 24.20
C LYS A 161 -18.62 22.92 24.21
N THR A 162 -18.33 21.71 23.76
CA THR A 162 -16.94 21.34 23.46
C THR A 162 -16.42 22.21 22.32
N PRO A 163 -15.10 22.44 22.26
CA PRO A 163 -14.48 22.91 21.03
C PRO A 163 -14.81 21.97 19.86
N ALA A 164 -15.12 22.54 18.69
CA ALA A 164 -15.28 21.79 17.45
C ALA A 164 -13.91 21.58 16.79
N LEU A 165 -13.62 20.39 16.30
CA LEU A 165 -12.43 20.09 15.52
C LEU A 165 -12.72 20.44 14.06
N VAL A 166 -12.09 21.48 13.54
CA VAL A 166 -12.39 22.01 12.20
C VAL A 166 -11.44 21.54 11.12
N GLU A 167 -10.25 21.07 11.50
CA GLU A 167 -9.21 20.61 10.57
C GLU A 167 -8.22 19.71 11.32
N THR A 168 -7.74 18.67 10.64
CA THR A 168 -6.65 17.82 11.12
C THR A 168 -5.62 17.63 10.01
N THR A 169 -4.35 17.95 10.29
CA THR A 169 -3.23 17.62 9.40
C THR A 169 -2.22 16.73 10.13
N PHE A 170 -1.42 15.99 9.39
CA PHE A 170 -0.43 15.07 9.92
C PHE A 170 0.93 15.33 9.31
N ASP A 171 1.96 15.34 10.16
CA ASP A 171 3.36 15.38 9.75
C ASP A 171 4.08 14.11 10.21
N TRP A 172 4.97 13.59 9.36
CA TRP A 172 5.86 12.50 9.70
C TRP A 172 6.95 12.97 10.68
N ALA A 173 7.15 12.22 11.77
CA ALA A 173 8.11 12.55 12.82
C ALA A 173 9.16 11.46 13.07
N GLY A 174 9.28 10.49 12.15
CA GLY A 174 10.23 9.40 12.23
C GLY A 174 9.70 8.20 13.00
N GLU A 175 10.61 7.45 13.61
CA GLU A 175 10.29 6.28 14.43
C GLU A 175 10.75 6.49 15.88
N GLU A 176 9.97 5.98 16.82
CA GLU A 176 10.29 6.01 18.24
C GLU A 176 9.86 4.69 18.90
N ASN A 177 10.78 4.03 19.60
CA ASN A 177 10.55 2.75 20.28
C ASN A 177 9.98 1.64 19.38
N GLY A 178 10.41 1.58 18.11
CA GLY A 178 9.93 0.59 17.14
C GLY A 178 8.52 0.85 16.61
N ARG A 179 8.04 2.09 16.74
CA ARG A 179 6.74 2.54 16.24
C ARG A 179 6.95 3.76 15.35
N ALA A 180 6.21 3.81 14.26
CA ALA A 180 6.13 4.98 13.41
C ALA A 180 5.43 6.13 14.17
N LYS A 181 6.02 7.33 14.14
CA LYS A 181 5.56 8.52 14.86
C LYS A 181 5.06 9.57 13.87
N LEU A 182 3.85 10.06 14.14
CA LEU A 182 3.25 11.22 13.47
C LEU A 182 2.97 12.32 14.50
N VAL A 183 2.90 13.56 14.05
CA VAL A 183 2.31 14.67 14.81
C VAL A 183 1.01 15.06 14.11
N ALA A 184 -0.11 14.91 14.81
CA ALA A 184 -1.40 15.39 14.33
C ALA A 184 -1.62 16.82 14.84
N HIS A 185 -1.79 17.76 13.90
CA HIS A 185 -2.12 19.15 14.19
C HIS A 185 -3.64 19.31 14.13
N MET A 186 -4.27 19.29 15.30
CA MET A 186 -5.72 19.33 15.43
C MET A 186 -6.18 20.77 15.70
N ARG A 187 -6.80 21.41 14.72
CA ARG A 187 -7.28 22.78 14.85
C ARG A 187 -8.70 22.79 15.42
N PHE A 188 -8.86 23.41 16.57
CA PHE A 188 -10.13 23.52 17.26
C PHE A 188 -10.68 24.94 17.21
N HIS A 189 -12.01 25.06 17.15
CA HIS A 189 -12.78 26.28 17.34
C HIS A 189 -13.58 26.19 18.64
N ASN A 190 -13.43 27.17 19.53
CA ASN A 190 -14.21 27.27 20.75
C ASN A 190 -15.41 28.21 20.54
N PRO A 191 -16.65 27.69 20.47
CA PRO A 191 -17.84 28.51 20.27
C PRO A 191 -18.33 29.21 21.55
N ASN A 192 -17.65 29.01 22.69
CA ASN A 192 -18.06 29.60 23.96
C ASN A 192 -17.46 31.01 24.13
N ALA A 193 -18.18 31.87 24.85
CA ALA A 193 -17.76 33.24 25.15
C ALA A 193 -16.66 33.34 26.23
N PHE A 194 -16.06 32.23 26.64
CA PHE A 194 -14.98 32.13 27.61
C PHE A 194 -13.92 31.12 27.13
N PRO A 195 -12.66 31.26 27.55
CA PRO A 195 -11.59 30.35 27.15
C PRO A 195 -11.78 28.94 27.74
N ILE A 196 -11.39 27.91 26.99
CA ILE A 196 -11.45 26.50 27.42
C ILE A 196 -10.04 25.90 27.44
N PRO A 197 -9.51 25.51 28.61
CA PRO A 197 -8.33 24.66 28.71
C PRO A 197 -8.63 23.24 28.24
N ILE A 198 -7.92 22.79 27.22
CA ILE A 198 -7.83 21.37 26.83
C ILE A 198 -6.70 20.74 27.62
N GLY A 199 -7.06 19.78 28.48
CA GLY A 199 -6.11 19.00 29.27
C GLY A 199 -5.40 17.95 28.43
N ASN A 200 -6.16 17.17 27.67
CA ASN A 200 -5.66 16.05 26.88
C ASN A 200 -6.63 15.72 25.73
N VAL A 201 -6.09 15.45 24.54
CA VAL A 201 -6.76 14.76 23.44
C VAL A 201 -6.13 13.40 23.34
N SER A 202 -6.94 12.34 23.32
CA SER A 202 -6.44 10.99 23.16
C SER A 202 -7.33 10.15 22.26
N PHE A 203 -6.73 9.16 21.60
CA PHE A 203 -7.47 8.18 20.82
C PHE A 203 -6.73 6.85 20.76
N ASP A 204 -7.51 5.79 20.53
CA ASP A 204 -7.01 4.51 20.05
C ASP A 204 -7.59 4.24 18.67
N ALA A 205 -6.78 3.74 17.75
CA ALA A 205 -7.16 3.39 16.39
C ALA A 205 -7.10 1.87 16.19
N TYR A 206 -8.10 1.33 15.49
CA TYR A 206 -8.25 -0.08 15.20
C TYR A 206 -8.59 -0.31 13.73
N ALA A 207 -8.11 -1.40 13.15
CA ALA A 207 -8.55 -1.90 11.85
C ALA A 207 -8.96 -3.38 12.00
N ASN A 208 -10.21 -3.71 11.70
CA ASN A 208 -10.79 -5.06 11.89
C ASN A 208 -10.47 -5.64 13.28
N ASP A 209 -10.68 -4.83 14.33
CA ASP A 209 -10.42 -5.14 15.75
C ASP A 209 -8.95 -5.29 16.15
N VAL A 210 -8.00 -5.18 15.22
CA VAL A 210 -6.56 -5.10 15.52
C VAL A 210 -6.21 -3.66 15.87
N LYS A 211 -5.56 -3.42 17.01
CA LYS A 211 -5.06 -2.09 17.37
C LYS A 211 -3.93 -1.70 16.43
N ILE A 212 -4.06 -0.56 15.74
CA ILE A 212 -3.08 -0.07 14.76
C ILE A 212 -2.33 1.16 15.24
N GLY A 213 -2.78 1.80 16.31
CA GLY A 213 -2.11 2.97 16.84
C GLY A 213 -2.87 3.63 17.97
N ASP A 214 -2.25 4.65 18.53
CA ASP A 214 -2.85 5.52 19.54
C ASP A 214 -2.24 6.92 19.45
N GLY A 215 -2.93 7.90 20.02
CA GLY A 215 -2.40 9.25 20.11
C GLY A 215 -2.74 9.92 21.43
N ARG A 216 -1.88 10.84 21.85
CA ARG A 216 -2.08 11.67 23.05
C ARG A 216 -1.46 13.06 22.89
N THR A 217 -2.12 14.06 23.46
CA THR A 217 -1.63 15.44 23.43
C THR A 217 -0.31 15.58 24.16
N ALA A 218 0.64 16.33 23.56
CA ALA A 218 1.93 16.59 24.18
C ALA A 218 1.87 17.63 25.31
N LYS A 219 0.99 18.62 25.18
CA LYS A 219 0.90 19.79 26.09
C LYS A 219 -0.53 20.30 26.24
N VAL A 220 -0.85 20.78 27.43
CA VAL A 220 -2.09 21.51 27.70
C VAL A 220 -2.15 22.78 26.83
N THR A 221 -3.31 23.01 26.21
CA THR A 221 -3.55 24.18 25.34
C THR A 221 -4.85 24.85 25.75
N VAL A 222 -4.85 26.19 25.82
CA VAL A 222 -6.06 26.97 26.06
C VAL A 222 -6.60 27.51 24.75
N ILE A 223 -7.84 27.18 24.42
CA ILE A 223 -8.53 27.76 23.26
C ILE A 223 -9.23 29.04 23.71
N PRO A 224 -8.95 30.21 23.08
CA PRO A 224 -9.58 31.47 23.44
C PRO A 224 -11.10 31.45 23.21
N ALA A 225 -11.80 32.36 23.87
CA ALA A 225 -13.24 32.58 23.66
C ALA A 225 -13.52 32.95 22.19
N ASN A 226 -14.53 32.32 21.58
CA ASN A 226 -14.92 32.54 20.17
C ASN A 226 -13.73 32.48 19.19
N GLY A 227 -12.72 31.66 19.51
CA GLY A 227 -11.45 31.66 18.80
C GLY A 227 -10.94 30.27 18.48
N TYR A 228 -9.75 30.22 17.91
CA TYR A 228 -9.13 29.01 17.41
C TYR A 228 -7.81 28.75 18.12
N ALA A 229 -7.47 27.48 18.30
CA ALA A 229 -6.11 27.07 18.62
C ALA A 229 -5.83 25.69 18.02
N THR A 230 -4.55 25.42 17.77
CA THR A 230 -4.08 24.10 17.33
C THR A 230 -3.54 23.34 18.52
N VAL A 231 -3.91 22.06 18.62
CA VAL A 231 -3.40 21.12 19.61
C VAL A 231 -2.60 20.05 18.87
N ASP A 232 -1.34 19.90 19.26
CA ASP A 232 -0.47 18.88 18.70
C ASP A 232 -0.63 17.58 19.49
N VAL A 233 -0.92 16.50 18.78
CA VAL A 233 -1.11 15.15 19.31
C VAL A 233 -0.03 14.25 18.76
N GLU A 234 0.81 13.72 19.64
CA GLU A 234 1.75 12.67 19.25
C GLU A 234 0.97 11.40 18.96
N THR A 235 1.13 10.88 17.76
CA THR A 235 0.43 9.70 17.26
C THR A 235 1.46 8.63 16.94
N TYR A 236 1.21 7.42 17.39
CA TYR A 236 2.08 6.27 17.17
C TYR A 236 1.31 5.18 16.41
N ILE A 237 1.97 4.59 15.42
CA ILE A 237 1.44 3.50 14.60
C ILE A 237 2.19 2.22 14.96
N GLU A 238 1.44 1.14 15.18
CA GLU A 238 1.96 -0.20 15.48
C GLU A 238 2.37 -0.91 14.19
N GLU A 239 3.62 -0.72 13.75
CA GLU A 239 4.15 -1.33 12.52
C GLU A 239 3.98 -2.85 12.50
N ASP A 240 4.24 -3.52 13.62
CA ASP A 240 4.10 -4.97 13.77
C ASP A 240 2.65 -5.48 13.60
N SER A 241 1.65 -4.60 13.76
CA SER A 241 0.25 -4.95 13.58
C SER A 241 -0.21 -4.84 12.13
N LEU A 242 0.48 -4.04 11.31
CA LEU A 242 0.07 -3.75 9.93
C LEU A 242 0.05 -4.99 9.01
N PRO A 243 1.00 -5.96 9.09
CA PRO A 243 0.93 -7.18 8.29
C PRO A 243 -0.33 -8.00 8.58
N LYS A 244 -0.78 -8.03 9.84
CA LYS A 244 -2.01 -8.73 10.23
C LYS A 244 -3.27 -8.03 9.70
N VAL A 245 -3.27 -6.70 9.74
CA VAL A 245 -4.35 -5.88 9.17
C VAL A 245 -4.43 -6.09 7.66
N TRP A 246 -3.30 -6.11 6.98
CA TRP A 246 -3.20 -6.39 5.54
C TRP A 246 -3.75 -7.77 5.17
N GLU A 247 -3.31 -8.83 5.87
CA GLU A 247 -3.84 -10.19 5.71
C GLU A 247 -5.38 -10.20 5.82
N THR A 248 -5.89 -9.57 6.89
CA THR A 248 -7.32 -9.55 7.19
C THR A 248 -8.10 -8.77 6.13
N HIS A 249 -7.54 -7.65 5.63
CA HIS A 249 -8.14 -6.85 4.57
C HIS A 249 -8.35 -7.67 3.29
N ILE A 250 -7.30 -8.35 2.82
CA ILE A 250 -7.39 -9.17 1.60
C ILE A 250 -8.35 -10.34 1.81
N LYS A 251 -8.27 -11.05 2.95
CA LYS A 251 -9.16 -12.19 3.25
C LYS A 251 -10.64 -11.79 3.35
N ASN A 252 -10.91 -10.53 3.70
CA ASN A 252 -12.26 -9.96 3.70
C ASN A 252 -12.71 -9.41 2.33
N GLY A 253 -11.99 -9.73 1.26
CA GLY A 253 -12.31 -9.27 -0.10
C GLY A 253 -11.93 -7.81 -0.31
N GLU A 254 -10.76 -7.41 0.20
CA GLU A 254 -10.25 -6.03 0.09
C GLU A 254 -11.14 -5.01 0.81
N VAL A 255 -11.66 -5.40 1.99
CA VAL A 255 -12.51 -4.56 2.84
C VAL A 255 -12.02 -4.59 4.29
N SER A 256 -11.83 -3.41 4.88
CA SER A 256 -11.53 -3.23 6.29
C SER A 256 -12.44 -2.22 6.94
N LYS A 257 -12.79 -2.44 8.21
CA LYS A 257 -13.40 -1.41 9.07
C LYS A 257 -12.33 -0.77 9.92
N VAL A 258 -12.16 0.53 9.79
CA VAL A 258 -11.26 1.34 10.60
C VAL A 258 -12.09 2.10 11.62
N ARG A 259 -11.69 2.06 12.89
CA ARG A 259 -12.36 2.78 13.98
C ARG A 259 -11.35 3.58 14.79
N ALA A 260 -11.69 4.83 15.08
CA ALA A 260 -10.96 5.67 16.02
C ALA A 260 -11.92 6.46 16.90
N ASP A 261 -11.72 6.37 18.22
CA ASP A 261 -12.53 7.10 19.19
C ASP A 261 -11.70 8.23 19.80
N ILE A 262 -12.11 9.47 19.55
CA ILE A 262 -11.39 10.66 20.03
C ILE A 262 -12.02 11.13 21.33
N PHE A 263 -11.21 11.16 22.38
CA PHE A 263 -11.55 11.66 23.70
C PHE A 263 -10.89 13.01 23.94
N LEU A 264 -11.67 13.94 24.49
CA LEU A 264 -11.26 15.28 24.83
C LEU A 264 -11.51 15.53 26.31
N ASP A 265 -10.42 15.79 27.04
CA ASP A 265 -10.43 16.10 28.45
C ASP A 265 -10.42 17.62 28.65
N LEU A 266 -11.47 18.13 29.29
CA LEU A 266 -11.73 19.55 29.47
C LEU A 266 -11.84 19.91 30.95
N ASN A 267 -11.33 21.09 31.30
CA ASN A 267 -11.54 21.67 32.63
C ASN A 267 -12.39 22.94 32.51
N VAL A 268 -13.64 22.87 32.93
CA VAL A 268 -14.59 23.99 32.83
C VAL A 268 -15.37 24.13 34.14
N MET A 269 -15.46 25.35 34.67
CA MET A 269 -16.14 25.66 35.95
C MET A 269 -15.64 24.79 37.12
N ASP A 270 -14.32 24.69 37.27
CA ASP A 270 -13.65 23.86 38.30
C ASP A 270 -14.05 22.38 38.30
N ARG A 271 -14.56 21.88 37.16
CA ARG A 271 -14.91 20.48 36.94
C ARG A 271 -14.18 19.91 35.73
N HIS A 272 -13.77 18.66 35.87
CA HIS A 272 -13.16 17.87 34.80
C HIS A 272 -14.23 17.11 34.02
N TYR A 273 -14.19 17.17 32.69
CA TYR A 273 -15.04 16.42 31.79
C TYR A 273 -14.17 15.66 30.81
N SER A 274 -14.35 14.33 30.73
CA SER A 274 -13.81 13.52 29.63
C SER A 274 -14.93 13.22 28.67
N VAL A 275 -14.80 13.70 27.43
CA VAL A 275 -15.87 13.68 26.43
C VAL A 275 -15.40 12.92 25.22
N LYS A 276 -16.13 11.88 24.82
CA LYS A 276 -15.95 11.27 23.51
C LYS A 276 -16.42 12.26 22.44
N LEU A 277 -15.49 13.05 21.89
CA LEU A 277 -15.77 14.11 20.93
C LEU A 277 -16.25 13.50 19.61
N ALA A 278 -15.55 12.50 19.10
CA ALA A 278 -15.87 11.84 17.84
C ALA A 278 -15.71 10.32 17.95
N SER A 279 -16.46 9.62 17.10
CA SER A 279 -16.27 8.20 16.81
C SER A 279 -16.21 8.12 15.29
N TYR A 280 -15.03 7.86 14.76
CA TYR A 280 -14.85 7.58 13.34
C TYR A 280 -14.96 6.09 13.15
N GLU A 281 -15.89 5.67 12.30
CA GLU A 281 -15.94 4.32 11.77
C GLU A 281 -16.05 4.43 10.27
N GLU A 282 -15.03 3.96 9.56
CA GLU A 282 -14.96 4.01 8.11
C GLU A 282 -14.76 2.60 7.55
N THR A 283 -15.44 2.31 6.45
CA THR A 283 -15.18 1.09 5.69
C THR A 283 -14.25 1.43 4.53
N VAL A 284 -12.98 1.05 4.67
CA VAL A 284 -11.98 1.16 3.61
C VAL A 284 -12.14 -0.02 2.67
N LYS A 285 -12.35 0.27 1.38
CA LYS A 285 -12.44 -0.74 0.31
C LYS A 285 -11.41 -0.44 -0.76
N THR A 286 -10.74 -1.48 -1.25
CA THR A 286 -9.81 -1.38 -2.38
C THR A 286 -10.22 -2.34 -3.50
N ASP A 287 -9.62 -2.14 -4.69
CA ASP A 287 -9.78 -3.01 -5.86
C ASP A 287 -8.41 -3.16 -6.55
N ILE A 288 -7.43 -3.64 -5.80
CA ILE A 288 -6.03 -3.79 -6.18
C ILE A 288 -5.91 -4.79 -7.34
N MET A 289 -6.60 -5.93 -7.27
CA MET A 289 -6.59 -6.89 -8.36
C MET A 289 -7.33 -6.37 -9.60
N GLY A 290 -8.43 -5.63 -9.44
CA GLY A 290 -9.11 -5.00 -10.57
C GLY A 290 -8.24 -3.95 -11.27
N GLU A 291 -7.54 -3.10 -10.50
CA GLU A 291 -6.59 -2.13 -11.04
C GLU A 291 -5.42 -2.82 -11.76
N LEU A 292 -4.82 -3.82 -11.12
CA LEU A 292 -3.72 -4.58 -11.70
C LEU A 292 -4.14 -5.25 -13.02
N ASN A 293 -5.32 -5.87 -13.06
CA ASN A 293 -5.85 -6.47 -14.28
C ASN A 293 -6.08 -5.44 -15.39
N ARG A 294 -6.52 -4.22 -15.06
CA ARG A 294 -6.68 -3.13 -16.03
C ARG A 294 -5.35 -2.66 -16.58
N LEU A 295 -4.34 -2.50 -15.72
CA LEU A 295 -2.97 -2.17 -16.12
C LEU A 295 -2.38 -3.24 -17.04
N LEU A 296 -2.49 -4.52 -16.66
CA LEU A 296 -2.02 -5.65 -17.46
C LEU A 296 -2.74 -5.74 -18.82
N GLY A 297 -4.04 -5.42 -18.87
CA GLY A 297 -4.80 -5.34 -20.12
C GLY A 297 -4.31 -4.20 -21.03
N ASN A 298 -4.05 -3.02 -20.47
CA ASN A 298 -3.59 -1.85 -21.22
C ASN A 298 -2.15 -2.01 -21.77
N MET A 299 -1.29 -2.79 -21.12
CA MET A 299 0.06 -3.07 -21.62
C MET A 299 0.07 -3.89 -22.93
N LEU A 300 -1.06 -4.45 -23.34
CA LEU A 300 -1.20 -5.35 -24.49
C LEU A 300 -2.09 -4.80 -25.62
N GLY A 301 -2.70 -3.62 -25.42
CA GLY A 301 -3.51 -2.91 -26.42
C GLY A 301 -2.73 -1.79 -27.08
#